data_AF-A0A402A5G0-F1
#
_entry.id   AF-A0A402A5G0-F1
#
_cell.length_a   1.000
_cell.length_b   1.000
_cell.length_c   1.000
_cell.angle_alpha   90.00
_cell.angle_beta   90.00
_cell.angle_gamma   90.00
#
_symmetry.space_group_name_H-M   'P 1'
#
loop_
_entity.id
_entity.type
_entity.pdbx_description
1 polymer ?
#
loop_
_entity_poly.entity_id
_entity_poly.type
_entity_poly.pdbx_seq_one_letter_code
_entity_poly.pdbx_strand_id
1 'polypeptide(L)'
;MGTAAKGTLGLVLENINNPGPQLLYNGAVSASFSLTTQPSGSTGMRLYILVQGNTTTGTVTITGTGVGGGTPTETTPTIPIQAAGQAVQVNDYEYVSTNVYATVNANGITTTGLANAKIMIYGVQAAKYLIPCIADIEDPFGYFSPQEARGLLDRDTRSLQTIKKPTINKIDQALYPEASMFAAYAGVSNNPAVVSIPASPTSLKTSSAISGGPFSLTTQPTAPGMVLIFTVTSSSATGTIVVSGTNQWGVAVSETITAAAGGSNGNGTYYSTNVYSAVNASGVAFTGLTSGSCAITGVYGWQYTFTPDLNALYSACLEWYSGTDSNVIPQTYLTDLEFAFNVEKETSLSVKGGTWDVLPIGNRSTNPLSASLVSSLAQPQDLPMVGWQTAIYIDSLGGTPATTAYSSVVEGKVSIKVPQKPIYTATVTQNFNRLYRQQREVMLTAKIDFASLDQFEAYRTNLKQFLAFQFLGGYIGSVAGTIYSKSWTWIFPAQYVKFKRDATKLDNVQADLEAKGIYEISKGYSHQLVIVSQQPPNYTA
;
A
#
# COMPACT_ATOMS: atom_id res chain seq x y z
N MET A 1 4.15 25.56 12.45
CA MET A 1 5.38 25.42 11.63
C MET A 1 4.97 24.84 10.30
N GLY A 2 5.32 25.47 9.17
CA GLY A 2 4.98 24.95 7.85
C GLY A 2 5.72 23.65 7.60
N THR A 3 4.98 22.56 7.40
CA THR A 3 5.53 21.26 7.01
C THR A 3 6.24 21.45 5.66
N ALA A 4 7.50 21.01 5.55
CA ALA A 4 8.20 21.00 4.27
C ALA A 4 7.31 20.30 3.23
N ALA A 5 7.31 20.79 1.99
CA ALA A 5 6.55 20.18 0.91
C ALA A 5 6.89 18.69 0.82
N LYS A 6 5.97 17.83 1.24
CA LYS A 6 6.17 16.37 1.22
C LYS A 6 6.18 15.96 -0.26
N GLY A 7 7.13 15.12 -0.64
CA GLY A 7 7.10 14.44 -1.93
C GLY A 7 5.88 13.52 -2.03
N THR A 8 5.66 12.96 -3.21
CA THR A 8 4.58 11.98 -3.42
C THR A 8 5.16 10.67 -3.92
N LEU A 9 4.71 9.57 -3.34
CA LEU A 9 5.09 8.21 -3.69
C LEU A 9 3.86 7.46 -4.20
N GLY A 10 3.94 6.90 -5.40
CA GLY A 10 2.96 5.94 -5.89
C GLY A 10 3.16 4.58 -5.23
N LEU A 11 2.09 3.89 -4.87
CA LEU A 11 2.12 2.57 -4.25
C LEU A 11 1.01 1.66 -4.79
N VAL A 12 1.33 0.39 -4.96
CA VAL A 12 0.36 -0.71 -5.10
C VAL A 12 0.81 -1.90 -4.27
N LEU A 13 -0.11 -2.57 -3.57
CA LEU A 13 0.21 -3.81 -2.86
C LEU A 13 0.23 -4.96 -3.86
N GLU A 14 1.36 -5.67 -3.95
CA GLU A 14 1.56 -6.73 -4.93
C GLU A 14 0.83 -8.02 -4.57
N ASN A 15 0.63 -8.92 -5.53
CA ASN A 15 0.03 -10.22 -5.24
C ASN A 15 0.92 -11.04 -4.28
N ILE A 16 0.36 -11.50 -3.16
CA ILE A 16 1.09 -12.30 -2.15
C ILE A 16 1.72 -13.57 -2.72
N ASN A 17 1.08 -14.20 -3.70
CA ASN A 17 1.56 -15.45 -4.28
C ASN A 17 2.68 -15.22 -5.30
N ASN A 18 2.70 -14.06 -5.96
CA ASN A 18 3.69 -13.69 -6.99
C ASN A 18 4.13 -12.22 -6.82
N PRO A 19 4.82 -11.88 -5.71
CA PRO A 19 5.28 -10.53 -5.46
C PRO A 19 6.50 -10.17 -6.35
N GLY A 20 6.70 -8.89 -6.61
CA GLY A 20 7.79 -8.40 -7.44
C GLY A 20 7.59 -8.57 -8.95
N PRO A 21 8.69 -8.53 -9.74
CA PRO A 21 8.62 -8.63 -11.20
C PRO A 21 8.12 -10.02 -11.65
N GLN A 22 7.11 -10.04 -12.52
CA GLN A 22 6.51 -11.26 -13.06
C GLN A 22 7.06 -11.57 -14.45
N LEU A 23 7.60 -12.77 -14.68
CA LEU A 23 8.12 -13.11 -16.01
C LEU A 23 6.98 -13.22 -17.04
N LEU A 24 7.01 -12.34 -18.05
CA LEU A 24 6.02 -12.29 -19.13
C LEU A 24 6.53 -12.89 -20.44
N TYR A 25 7.84 -12.91 -20.65
CA TYR A 25 8.48 -13.56 -21.79
C TYR A 25 9.94 -13.90 -21.49
N ASN A 26 10.43 -15.03 -22.02
CA ASN A 26 11.83 -15.41 -22.02
C ASN A 26 12.13 -16.23 -23.27
N GLY A 27 13.05 -15.77 -24.10
CA GLY A 27 13.38 -16.46 -25.34
C GLY A 27 14.50 -15.81 -26.15
N ALA A 28 14.87 -16.46 -27.25
CA ALA A 28 15.73 -15.86 -28.26
C ALA A 28 14.97 -14.72 -28.97
N VAL A 29 15.68 -13.65 -29.32
CA VAL A 29 15.08 -12.54 -30.05
C VAL A 29 14.64 -12.98 -31.45
N SER A 30 13.38 -12.69 -31.79
CA SER A 30 12.84 -12.77 -33.15
C SER A 30 12.35 -11.39 -33.60
N ALA A 31 12.12 -11.22 -34.91
CA ALA A 31 11.64 -9.96 -35.49
C ALA A 31 10.32 -9.48 -34.84
N SER A 32 9.43 -10.40 -34.51
CA SER A 32 8.21 -10.14 -33.74
C SER A 32 7.80 -11.35 -32.92
N PHE A 33 7.21 -11.12 -31.75
CA PHE A 33 6.65 -12.17 -30.89
C PHE A 33 5.61 -11.62 -29.91
N SER A 34 4.84 -12.53 -29.31
CA SER A 34 3.87 -12.25 -28.25
C SER A 34 4.48 -12.56 -26.88
N LEU A 35 3.99 -11.88 -25.84
CA LEU A 35 4.26 -12.30 -24.47
C LEU A 35 3.64 -13.69 -24.20
N THR A 36 4.32 -14.51 -23.40
CA THR A 36 3.77 -15.81 -22.95
C THR A 36 2.68 -15.62 -21.92
N THR A 37 2.82 -14.59 -21.08
CA THR A 37 1.84 -14.17 -20.08
C THR A 37 1.55 -12.69 -20.28
N GLN A 38 0.28 -12.31 -20.24
CA GLN A 38 -0.11 -10.91 -20.38
C GLN A 38 0.13 -10.14 -19.06
N PRO A 39 0.37 -8.81 -19.13
CA PRO A 39 0.28 -7.94 -17.97
C PRO A 39 -1.00 -8.20 -17.16
N SER A 40 -0.92 -8.01 -15.85
CA SER A 40 -2.05 -8.27 -14.94
C SER A 40 -2.17 -7.20 -13.84
N GLY A 41 -3.19 -7.30 -12.99
CA GLY A 41 -3.46 -6.35 -11.90
C GLY A 41 -4.34 -5.17 -12.32
N SER A 42 -5.05 -4.58 -11.35
CA SER A 42 -6.04 -3.51 -11.63
C SER A 42 -5.44 -2.22 -12.18
N THR A 43 -4.13 -2.01 -12.02
CA THR A 43 -3.39 -0.84 -12.51
C THR A 43 -2.50 -1.14 -13.72
N GLY A 44 -2.53 -2.36 -14.25
CA GLY A 44 -1.60 -2.80 -15.28
C GLY A 44 -0.14 -2.86 -14.82
N MET A 45 0.77 -3.09 -15.75
CA MET A 45 2.20 -3.25 -15.48
C MET A 45 3.06 -2.46 -16.46
N ARG A 46 4.19 -1.96 -15.96
CA ARG A 46 5.34 -1.57 -16.77
C ARG A 46 6.09 -2.80 -17.22
N LEU A 47 6.73 -2.73 -18.38
CA LEU A 47 7.57 -3.79 -18.92
C LEU A 47 9.02 -3.49 -18.60
N TYR A 48 9.63 -4.33 -17.77
CA TYR A 48 11.06 -4.36 -17.52
C TYR A 48 11.72 -5.33 -18.51
N ILE A 49 12.52 -4.79 -19.42
CA ILE A 49 13.15 -5.49 -20.52
C ILE A 49 14.63 -5.68 -20.20
N LEU A 50 15.08 -6.93 -20.31
CA LEU A 50 16.47 -7.34 -20.27
C LEU A 50 16.88 -7.91 -21.62
N VAL A 51 17.92 -7.34 -22.23
CA VAL A 51 18.52 -7.88 -23.47
C VAL A 51 19.95 -8.30 -23.20
N GLN A 52 20.28 -9.52 -23.60
CA GLN A 52 21.57 -10.17 -23.37
C GLN A 52 22.13 -10.75 -24.69
N GLY A 53 23.45 -10.84 -24.82
CA GLY A 53 24.12 -11.57 -25.90
C GLY A 53 24.06 -10.92 -27.29
N ASN A 54 23.55 -9.70 -27.41
CA ASN A 54 23.37 -9.08 -28.72
C ASN A 54 24.72 -8.70 -29.35
N THR A 55 24.90 -9.13 -30.60
CA THR A 55 26.13 -8.90 -31.40
C THR A 55 26.02 -7.67 -32.30
N THR A 56 24.84 -7.06 -32.37
CA THR A 56 24.53 -5.89 -33.18
C THR A 56 23.67 -4.92 -32.38
N THR A 57 23.76 -3.64 -32.75
CA THR A 57 22.94 -2.58 -32.18
C THR A 57 21.51 -2.66 -32.70
N GLY A 58 20.52 -2.41 -31.82
CA GLY A 58 19.12 -2.51 -32.20
C GLY A 58 18.15 -1.82 -31.26
N THR A 59 16.86 -2.08 -31.43
CA THR A 59 15.78 -1.56 -30.59
C THR A 59 14.71 -2.62 -30.35
N VAL A 60 13.92 -2.42 -29.31
CA VAL A 60 12.68 -3.18 -29.04
C VAL A 60 11.52 -2.19 -29.06
N THR A 61 10.44 -2.53 -29.76
CA THR A 61 9.20 -1.75 -29.79
C THR A 61 8.06 -2.57 -29.23
N ILE A 62 7.31 -1.98 -28.31
CA ILE A 62 6.13 -2.54 -27.64
C ILE A 62 4.89 -1.85 -28.19
N THR A 63 3.85 -2.62 -28.51
CA THR A 63 2.51 -2.13 -28.82
C THR A 63 1.47 -2.93 -28.06
N GLY A 64 0.58 -2.24 -27.35
CA GLY A 64 -0.42 -2.88 -26.51
C GLY A 64 -1.59 -1.98 -26.20
N THR A 65 -2.39 -2.36 -25.20
CA THR A 65 -3.49 -1.57 -24.67
C THR A 65 -3.11 -1.05 -23.28
N GLY A 66 -3.23 0.25 -23.08
CA GLY A 66 -3.03 0.90 -21.79
C GLY A 66 -4.21 0.68 -20.84
N VAL A 67 -4.02 1.02 -19.57
CA VAL A 67 -5.03 0.83 -18.50
C VAL A 67 -6.35 1.57 -18.77
N GLY A 68 -6.30 2.71 -19.49
CA GLY A 68 -7.46 3.48 -19.92
C GLY A 68 -8.08 3.06 -21.26
N GLY A 69 -7.63 1.95 -21.87
CA GLY A 69 -8.14 1.45 -23.15
C GLY A 69 -7.49 2.03 -24.42
N GLY A 70 -6.59 3.01 -24.29
CA GLY A 70 -5.79 3.51 -25.42
C GLY A 70 -4.77 2.48 -25.92
N THR A 71 -4.19 2.69 -27.11
CA THR A 71 -3.23 1.76 -27.73
C THR A 71 -1.81 2.33 -27.76
N PRO A 72 -1.10 2.39 -26.62
CA PRO A 72 0.26 2.94 -26.57
C PRO A 72 1.25 2.09 -27.39
N THR A 73 2.18 2.79 -28.05
CA THR A 73 3.36 2.22 -28.70
C THR A 73 4.61 2.90 -28.16
N GLU A 74 5.62 2.11 -27.83
CA GLU A 74 6.87 2.61 -27.22
C GLU A 74 8.09 1.86 -27.77
N THR A 75 9.14 2.60 -28.11
CA THR A 75 10.41 2.04 -28.58
C THR A 75 11.51 2.35 -27.60
N THR A 76 12.31 1.34 -27.24
CA THR A 76 13.48 1.53 -26.39
C THR A 76 14.49 2.45 -27.06
N PRO A 77 15.35 3.13 -26.29
CA PRO A 77 16.59 3.69 -26.83
C PRO A 77 17.41 2.62 -27.56
N THR A 78 18.37 3.10 -28.36
CA THR A 78 19.30 2.24 -29.08
C THR A 78 20.09 1.36 -28.12
N ILE A 79 19.90 0.05 -28.24
CA ILE A 79 20.55 -0.98 -27.43
C ILE A 79 21.95 -1.21 -28.02
N PRO A 80 23.03 -0.91 -27.28
CA PRO A 80 24.40 -1.07 -27.77
C PRO A 80 24.79 -2.55 -27.86
N ILE A 81 25.83 -2.86 -28.66
CA ILE A 81 26.43 -4.20 -28.71
C ILE A 81 26.97 -4.57 -27.33
N GLN A 82 26.76 -5.83 -26.90
CA GLN A 82 27.32 -6.29 -25.65
C GLN A 82 28.86 -6.34 -25.72
N ALA A 83 29.53 -5.69 -24.77
CA ALA A 83 31.00 -5.61 -24.72
C ALA A 83 31.64 -7.00 -24.61
N ALA A 84 32.65 -7.26 -25.44
CA ALA A 84 33.39 -8.52 -25.45
C ALA A 84 34.20 -8.73 -24.16
N GLY A 85 34.28 -9.98 -23.67
CA GLY A 85 35.14 -10.37 -22.55
C GLY A 85 34.53 -10.19 -21.14
N GLN A 86 33.30 -9.70 -21.02
CA GLN A 86 32.55 -9.68 -19.77
C GLN A 86 31.57 -10.86 -19.73
N ALA A 87 31.31 -11.42 -18.55
CA ALA A 87 30.28 -12.44 -18.40
C ALA A 87 28.93 -11.86 -18.85
N VAL A 88 28.16 -12.62 -19.63
CA VAL A 88 26.92 -12.15 -20.27
C VAL A 88 25.95 -11.52 -19.25
N GLN A 89 25.91 -12.04 -18.03
CA GLN A 89 25.04 -11.61 -16.92
C GLN A 89 25.49 -10.31 -16.23
N VAL A 90 26.67 -9.79 -16.54
CA VAL A 90 27.26 -8.59 -15.90
C VAL A 90 27.04 -7.33 -16.76
N ASN A 91 26.62 -7.49 -18.02
CA ASN A 91 26.45 -6.40 -18.98
C ASN A 91 25.13 -6.52 -19.74
N ASP A 92 24.03 -6.75 -19.02
CA ASP A 92 22.69 -6.77 -19.58
C ASP A 92 22.23 -5.35 -19.89
N TYR A 93 21.52 -5.16 -21.01
CA TYR A 93 20.81 -3.91 -21.24
C TYR A 93 19.46 -3.94 -20.52
N GLU A 94 19.25 -2.97 -19.64
CA GLU A 94 18.05 -2.80 -18.83
C GLU A 94 17.20 -1.63 -19.32
N TYR A 95 15.90 -1.83 -19.48
CA TYR A 95 14.94 -0.76 -19.76
C TYR A 95 13.60 -1.00 -19.10
N VAL A 96 13.00 0.01 -18.49
CA VAL A 96 11.61 -0.04 -17.99
C VAL A 96 10.75 0.88 -18.83
N SER A 97 9.59 0.38 -19.28
CA SER A 97 8.67 1.18 -20.09
C SER A 97 8.11 2.40 -19.36
N THR A 98 7.99 3.50 -20.09
CA THR A 98 7.28 4.72 -19.66
C THR A 98 5.78 4.51 -19.64
N ASN A 99 5.23 3.75 -20.59
CA ASN A 99 3.82 3.40 -20.59
C ASN A 99 3.52 2.23 -19.66
N VAL A 100 2.29 2.21 -19.14
CA VAL A 100 1.72 1.12 -18.36
C VAL A 100 0.74 0.36 -19.24
N TYR A 101 0.92 -0.96 -19.33
CA TYR A 101 0.15 -1.84 -20.21
C TYR A 101 -0.81 -2.71 -19.39
N ALA A 102 -2.07 -2.75 -19.83
CA ALA A 102 -3.05 -3.74 -19.37
C ALA A 102 -2.94 -5.03 -20.19
N THR A 103 -2.66 -4.91 -21.49
CA THR A 103 -2.35 -6.04 -22.38
C THR A 103 -1.31 -5.61 -23.42
N VAL A 104 -0.61 -6.57 -23.99
CA VAL A 104 0.25 -6.41 -25.16
C VAL A 104 -0.37 -7.17 -26.33
N ASN A 105 -0.40 -6.54 -27.50
CA ASN A 105 -1.03 -7.12 -28.69
C ASN A 105 -0.34 -8.44 -29.08
N ALA A 106 -1.05 -9.30 -29.81
CA ALA A 106 -0.40 -10.43 -30.48
C ALA A 106 0.68 -9.90 -31.42
N ASN A 107 1.90 -10.45 -31.34
CA ASN A 107 3.09 -9.94 -32.02
C ASN A 107 3.41 -8.46 -31.70
N GLY A 108 2.91 -7.97 -30.56
CA GLY A 108 3.08 -6.58 -30.12
C GLY A 108 4.49 -6.24 -29.66
N ILE A 109 5.37 -7.24 -29.49
CA ILE A 109 6.81 -7.00 -29.31
C ILE A 109 7.50 -7.20 -30.65
N THR A 110 8.16 -6.14 -31.14
CA THR A 110 8.96 -6.18 -32.35
C THR A 110 10.39 -5.77 -32.04
N THR A 111 11.35 -6.35 -32.74
CA THR A 111 12.77 -6.01 -32.58
C THR A 111 13.39 -5.65 -33.91
N THR A 112 14.36 -4.74 -33.90
CA THR A 112 15.08 -4.32 -35.11
C THR A 112 16.56 -4.32 -34.81
N GLY A 113 17.37 -4.98 -35.65
CA GLY A 113 18.83 -4.94 -35.55
C GLY A 113 19.44 -5.75 -34.40
N LEU A 114 18.67 -6.53 -33.63
CA LEU A 114 19.19 -7.37 -32.55
C LEU A 114 19.48 -8.80 -33.05
N ALA A 115 20.75 -9.14 -33.27
CA ALA A 115 21.19 -10.47 -33.69
C ALA A 115 21.86 -11.25 -32.55
N ASN A 116 21.59 -12.56 -32.48
CA ASN A 116 22.07 -13.50 -31.45
C ASN A 116 21.70 -13.14 -30.00
N ALA A 117 20.70 -12.28 -29.85
CA ALA A 117 20.27 -11.79 -28.55
C ALA A 117 19.26 -12.73 -27.89
N LYS A 118 19.28 -12.75 -26.56
CA LYS A 118 18.21 -13.28 -25.71
C LYS A 118 17.50 -12.11 -25.05
N ILE A 119 16.18 -12.21 -24.93
CA ILE A 119 15.35 -11.20 -24.28
C ILE A 119 14.51 -11.82 -23.17
N MET A 120 14.46 -11.14 -22.03
CA MET A 120 13.55 -11.43 -20.93
C MET A 120 12.71 -10.17 -20.67
N ILE A 121 11.40 -10.35 -20.51
CA ILE A 121 10.48 -9.26 -20.22
C ILE A 121 9.74 -9.62 -18.95
N TYR A 122 9.83 -8.74 -17.95
CA TYR A 122 9.08 -8.82 -16.71
C TYR A 122 8.00 -7.75 -16.66
N GLY A 123 6.86 -8.07 -16.07
CA GLY A 123 5.82 -7.13 -15.69
C GLY A 123 6.07 -6.64 -14.28
N VAL A 124 6.11 -5.32 -14.09
CA VAL A 124 6.19 -4.67 -12.78
C VAL A 124 4.93 -3.84 -12.58
N GLN A 125 4.20 -4.04 -11.49
CA GLN A 125 2.92 -3.36 -11.28
C GLN A 125 3.10 -1.83 -11.23
N ALA A 126 2.16 -1.10 -11.83
CA ALA A 126 2.10 0.34 -11.70
C ALA A 126 1.37 0.77 -10.43
N ALA A 127 1.70 1.95 -9.91
CA ALA A 127 1.10 2.46 -8.68
C ALA A 127 -0.43 2.62 -8.78
N LYS A 128 -1.13 2.36 -7.66
CA LYS A 128 -2.60 2.47 -7.52
C LYS A 128 -3.01 3.64 -6.62
N TYR A 129 -2.23 3.87 -5.57
CA TYR A 129 -2.48 4.90 -4.56
C TYR A 129 -1.32 5.88 -4.53
N LEU A 130 -1.62 7.14 -4.23
CA LEU A 130 -0.61 8.15 -3.97
C LEU A 130 -0.49 8.34 -2.47
N ILE A 131 0.74 8.45 -1.98
CA ILE A 131 1.05 8.60 -0.56
C ILE A 131 1.94 9.83 -0.38
N PRO A 132 1.51 10.84 0.41
CA PRO A 132 2.32 12.03 0.67
C PRO A 132 3.40 11.72 1.70
N CYS A 133 4.66 11.63 1.26
CA CYS A 133 5.77 11.21 2.11
C CYS A 133 7.12 11.83 1.69
N ILE A 134 8.12 11.66 2.55
CA ILE A 134 9.52 11.83 2.22
C ILE A 134 10.11 10.43 2.18
N ALA A 135 10.64 10.03 1.02
CA ALA A 135 11.29 8.75 0.82
C ALA A 135 12.81 8.94 0.72
N ASP A 136 13.53 8.07 1.42
CA ASP A 136 14.98 7.92 1.38
C ASP A 136 15.31 6.46 1.07
N ILE A 137 15.87 6.25 -0.11
CA ILE A 137 16.11 4.95 -0.71
C ILE A 137 17.57 4.89 -1.14
N GLU A 138 18.28 3.90 -0.61
CA GLU A 138 19.70 3.70 -0.90
C GLU A 138 19.89 2.41 -1.69
N ASP A 139 20.86 2.42 -2.61
CA ASP A 139 21.35 1.24 -3.29
C ASP A 139 22.81 1.00 -2.90
N PRO A 140 23.07 0.38 -1.72
CA PRO A 140 24.42 0.14 -1.26
C PRO A 140 25.07 -0.99 -2.06
N PHE A 141 26.29 -0.75 -2.54
CA PHE A 141 27.15 -1.82 -3.03
C PHE A 141 27.75 -2.59 -1.85
N GLY A 142 27.48 -3.89 -1.79
CA GLY A 142 28.14 -4.76 -0.81
C GLY A 142 29.65 -4.83 -1.08
N TYR A 143 30.45 -4.73 -0.02
CA TYR A 143 31.87 -5.06 -0.11
C TYR A 143 32.03 -6.58 -0.09
N PHE A 144 32.61 -7.15 -1.15
CA PHE A 144 32.96 -8.56 -1.24
C PHE A 144 34.47 -8.68 -1.39
N SER A 145 35.13 -9.42 -0.49
CA SER A 145 36.57 -9.68 -0.60
C SER A 145 36.81 -10.87 -1.54
N PRO A 146 37.59 -10.72 -2.63
CA PRO A 146 37.98 -11.84 -3.49
C PRO A 146 38.86 -12.88 -2.76
N GLN A 147 39.40 -12.55 -1.59
CA GLN A 147 40.39 -13.34 -0.86
C GLN A 147 39.80 -14.17 0.29
N GLU A 148 38.51 -14.03 0.58
CA GLU A 148 37.83 -14.77 1.67
C GLU A 148 37.38 -16.19 1.30
N ALA A 149 37.92 -16.76 0.21
CA ALA A 149 37.69 -18.15 -0.20
C ALA A 149 38.24 -19.22 0.77
N ARG A 150 38.77 -18.83 1.94
CA ARG A 150 39.32 -19.77 2.95
C ARG A 150 38.85 -19.58 4.39
N GLY A 151 37.86 -18.71 4.66
CA GLY A 151 37.49 -18.40 6.05
C GLY A 151 36.02 -18.17 6.39
N LEU A 152 35.14 -17.91 5.42
CA LEU A 152 33.70 -17.73 5.67
C LEU A 152 32.90 -18.56 4.66
N LEU A 153 32.87 -19.88 4.89
CA LEU A 153 32.39 -20.85 3.92
C LEU A 153 30.88 -20.77 3.59
N ASP A 154 30.06 -20.08 4.40
CA ASP A 154 28.60 -20.16 4.27
C ASP A 154 27.84 -18.85 4.01
N ARG A 155 28.43 -17.66 4.19
CA ARG A 155 27.64 -16.41 4.07
C ARG A 155 27.65 -15.81 2.67
N ASP A 156 28.79 -15.83 2.00
CA ASP A 156 29.05 -14.99 0.81
C ASP A 156 29.61 -15.76 -0.40
N THR A 157 29.75 -17.10 -0.32
CA THR A 157 30.40 -17.96 -1.34
C THR A 157 29.62 -18.14 -2.65
N ARG A 158 28.42 -17.56 -2.78
CA ARG A 158 27.52 -17.77 -3.94
C ARG A 158 26.83 -16.51 -4.46
N SER A 159 27.09 -15.34 -3.86
CA SER A 159 26.60 -14.07 -4.40
C SER A 159 27.60 -13.55 -5.43
N LEU A 160 27.16 -13.36 -6.68
CA LEU A 160 27.92 -12.53 -7.61
C LEU A 160 27.98 -11.11 -7.03
N GLN A 161 29.11 -10.42 -7.23
CA GLN A 161 29.34 -9.02 -6.82
C GLN A 161 28.29 -8.05 -7.39
N THR A 162 27.44 -8.51 -8.31
CA THR A 162 26.41 -7.76 -9.03
C THR A 162 25.04 -7.75 -8.36
N ILE A 163 24.81 -8.50 -7.27
CA ILE A 163 23.50 -8.51 -6.61
C ILE A 163 23.35 -7.24 -5.75
N LYS A 164 22.55 -6.29 -6.24
CA LYS A 164 22.14 -5.10 -5.51
C LYS A 164 21.37 -5.48 -4.24
N LYS A 165 21.47 -4.64 -3.20
CA LYS A 165 20.72 -4.82 -1.95
C LYS A 165 20.06 -3.52 -1.55
N PRO A 166 19.15 -2.95 -2.37
CA PRO A 166 18.63 -1.65 -2.07
C PRO A 166 17.75 -1.69 -0.83
N THR A 167 17.86 -0.64 -0.03
CA THR A 167 17.17 -0.49 1.24
C THR A 167 16.23 0.70 1.20
N ILE A 168 15.07 0.51 1.81
CA ILE A 168 14.19 1.61 2.18
C ILE A 168 14.65 2.06 3.56
N ASN A 169 15.54 3.05 3.59
CA ASN A 169 16.07 3.57 4.84
C ASN A 169 14.99 4.31 5.62
N LYS A 170 14.13 5.02 4.89
CA LYS A 170 13.04 5.77 5.49
C LYS A 170 11.94 6.09 4.47
N ILE A 171 10.69 5.81 4.83
CA ILE A 171 9.52 6.48 4.27
C ILE A 171 8.81 7.16 5.44
N ASP A 172 8.84 8.48 5.45
CA ASP A 172 8.21 9.29 6.50
C ASP A 172 6.97 10.00 5.97
N GLN A 173 5.86 9.82 6.67
CA GLN A 173 4.62 10.50 6.37
C GLN A 173 3.89 10.94 7.64
N ALA A 174 2.91 11.83 7.48
CA ALA A 174 1.89 11.96 8.52
C ALA A 174 0.98 10.73 8.46
N LEU A 175 0.51 10.27 9.62
CA LEU A 175 -0.43 9.17 9.69
C LEU A 175 -1.81 9.68 9.24
N TYR A 176 -2.31 9.13 8.13
CA TYR A 176 -3.67 9.36 7.64
C TYR A 176 -4.40 8.03 7.48
N PRO A 177 -5.68 7.95 7.83
CA PRO A 177 -6.42 6.69 7.87
C PRO A 177 -6.35 5.90 6.58
N GLU A 178 -6.56 6.57 5.44
CA GLU A 178 -6.58 5.99 4.10
C GLU A 178 -5.16 5.79 3.53
N ALA A 179 -4.34 6.85 3.52
CA ALA A 179 -3.01 6.81 2.87
C ALA A 179 -1.99 5.92 3.60
N SER A 180 -2.21 5.63 4.89
CA SER A 180 -1.30 4.79 5.69
C SER A 180 -1.74 3.32 5.78
N MET A 181 -2.88 2.93 5.18
CA MET A 181 -3.39 1.56 5.29
C MET A 181 -2.42 0.50 4.76
N PHE A 182 -1.57 0.83 3.78
CA PHE A 182 -0.56 -0.09 3.26
C PHE A 182 0.34 -0.64 4.37
N ALA A 183 0.66 0.19 5.37
CA ALA A 183 1.55 -0.18 6.47
C ALA A 183 0.90 -1.25 7.36
N ALA A 184 -0.42 -1.21 7.53
CA ALA A 184 -1.15 -2.27 8.22
C ALA A 184 -1.12 -3.60 7.42
N TYR A 185 -1.33 -3.53 6.10
CA TYR A 185 -1.30 -4.70 5.22
C TYR A 185 0.09 -5.35 5.09
N ALA A 186 1.15 -4.53 5.04
CA ALA A 186 2.51 -4.99 4.83
C ALA A 186 3.28 -5.23 6.14
N GLY A 187 2.82 -4.66 7.26
CA GLY A 187 3.49 -4.74 8.56
C GLY A 187 2.71 -5.45 9.66
N VAL A 188 1.37 -5.56 9.55
CA VAL A 188 0.53 -6.18 10.57
C VAL A 188 -0.10 -7.49 10.14
N SER A 189 -0.92 -7.46 9.09
CA SER A 189 -1.63 -8.63 8.57
C SER A 189 -2.11 -8.37 7.15
N ASN A 190 -2.07 -9.39 6.31
CA ASN A 190 -2.59 -9.33 4.94
C ASN A 190 -4.11 -9.51 4.85
N ASN A 191 -4.75 -10.04 5.90
CA ASN A 191 -6.15 -10.47 5.86
C ASN A 191 -6.92 -9.90 7.05
N PRO A 192 -7.16 -8.58 7.08
CA PRO A 192 -7.99 -7.99 8.13
C PRO A 192 -9.42 -8.49 8.04
N ALA A 193 -10.09 -8.64 9.19
CA ALA A 193 -11.54 -8.74 9.20
C ALA A 193 -12.13 -7.37 8.88
N VAL A 194 -13.05 -7.30 7.92
CA VAL A 194 -13.65 -6.02 7.47
C VAL A 194 -15.15 -6.05 7.67
N VAL A 195 -15.69 -5.00 8.28
CA VAL A 195 -17.13 -4.81 8.50
C VAL A 195 -17.51 -3.41 8.03
N SER A 196 -18.65 -3.28 7.35
CA SER A 196 -19.18 -1.96 6.96
C SER A 196 -19.79 -1.22 8.15
N ILE A 197 -19.90 0.09 8.03
CA ILE A 197 -20.56 0.94 9.03
C ILE A 197 -21.71 1.67 8.33
N PRO A 198 -22.98 1.38 8.64
CA PRO A 198 -23.47 0.29 9.50
C PRO A 198 -23.14 -1.11 8.96
N ALA A 199 -23.17 -2.12 9.84
CA ALA A 199 -22.94 -3.52 9.48
C ALA A 199 -23.94 -4.07 8.44
N SER A 200 -25.14 -3.48 8.41
CA SER A 200 -26.12 -3.65 7.34
C SER A 200 -26.20 -2.36 6.53
N PRO A 201 -25.56 -2.29 5.33
CA PRO A 201 -25.58 -1.11 4.48
C PRO A 201 -27.00 -0.58 4.22
N THR A 202 -27.13 0.73 4.14
CA THR A 202 -28.42 1.39 3.92
C THR A 202 -28.84 1.18 2.46
N SER A 203 -30.03 0.64 2.21
CA SER A 203 -30.55 0.49 0.84
C SER A 203 -30.91 1.86 0.26
N LEU A 204 -30.15 2.31 -0.74
CA LEU A 204 -30.38 3.58 -1.45
C LEU A 204 -31.16 3.37 -2.75
N LYS A 205 -31.00 2.19 -3.36
CA LYS A 205 -31.79 1.71 -4.49
C LYS A 205 -31.85 0.20 -4.44
N THR A 206 -33.06 -0.36 -4.41
CA THR A 206 -33.26 -1.80 -4.56
C THR A 206 -32.84 -2.27 -5.95
N SER A 207 -32.49 -3.55 -6.08
CA SER A 207 -32.07 -4.14 -7.36
C SER A 207 -33.07 -3.80 -8.47
N SER A 208 -32.59 -3.10 -9.49
CA SER A 208 -33.38 -2.61 -10.62
C SER A 208 -32.66 -2.96 -11.92
N ALA A 209 -33.41 -3.24 -12.98
CA ALA A 209 -32.83 -3.60 -14.28
C ALA A 209 -31.93 -2.48 -14.81
N ILE A 210 -30.71 -2.84 -15.22
CA ILE A 210 -29.83 -1.92 -15.93
C ILE A 210 -30.48 -1.67 -17.29
N SER A 211 -31.03 -0.48 -17.44
CA SER A 211 -31.62 0.01 -18.69
C SER A 211 -30.90 1.32 -19.04
N GLY A 212 -30.76 1.63 -20.33
CA GLY A 212 -30.06 2.85 -20.78
C GLY A 212 -30.70 4.17 -20.35
N GLY A 213 -31.74 4.14 -19.51
CA GLY A 213 -32.36 5.30 -18.88
C GLY A 213 -31.71 5.67 -17.54
N PRO A 214 -31.94 6.89 -17.06
CA PRO A 214 -31.28 7.38 -15.86
C PRO A 214 -31.73 6.67 -14.58
N PHE A 215 -30.76 6.29 -13.75
CA PHE A 215 -31.01 5.75 -12.41
C PHE A 215 -31.10 6.87 -11.38
N SER A 216 -32.16 6.84 -10.58
CA SER A 216 -32.31 7.68 -9.39
C SER A 216 -32.38 6.82 -8.14
N LEU A 217 -31.72 7.27 -7.08
CA LEU A 217 -31.82 6.66 -5.76
C LEU A 217 -33.25 6.84 -5.22
N THR A 218 -33.77 5.83 -4.54
CA THR A 218 -35.05 5.91 -3.81
C THR A 218 -34.87 6.58 -2.45
N THR A 219 -33.68 6.45 -1.87
CA THR A 219 -33.27 7.09 -0.61
C THR A 219 -31.94 7.77 -0.85
N GLN A 220 -31.81 9.02 -0.41
CA GLN A 220 -30.55 9.76 -0.52
C GLN A 220 -29.54 9.32 0.55
N PRO A 221 -28.23 9.46 0.31
CA PRO A 221 -27.21 9.33 1.35
C PRO A 221 -27.53 10.19 2.57
N THR A 222 -27.22 9.69 3.76
CA THR A 222 -27.43 10.45 5.00
C THR A 222 -26.20 11.26 5.37
N ALA A 223 -26.40 12.34 6.12
CA ALA A 223 -25.32 13.20 6.60
C ALA A 223 -24.30 12.41 7.47
N PRO A 224 -23.00 12.76 7.44
CA PRO A 224 -22.38 13.82 6.62
C PRO A 224 -22.21 13.43 5.13
N GLY A 225 -22.31 12.15 4.84
CA GLY A 225 -22.32 11.56 3.51
C GLY A 225 -22.03 10.06 3.58
N MET A 226 -22.26 9.32 2.49
CA MET A 226 -21.99 7.89 2.40
C MET A 226 -21.15 7.55 1.17
N VAL A 227 -20.30 6.54 1.31
CA VAL A 227 -19.70 5.82 0.20
C VAL A 227 -20.77 4.88 -0.38
N LEU A 228 -20.88 4.86 -1.70
CA LEU A 228 -21.86 4.07 -2.44
C LEU A 228 -21.27 2.72 -2.83
N ILE A 229 -22.07 1.68 -2.68
CA ILE A 229 -21.76 0.32 -3.08
C ILE A 229 -22.72 -0.08 -4.19
N PHE A 230 -22.17 -0.44 -5.35
CA PHE A 230 -22.92 -0.90 -6.51
C PHE A 230 -22.77 -2.40 -6.65
N THR A 231 -23.87 -3.14 -6.57
CA THR A 231 -23.88 -4.58 -6.82
C THR A 231 -24.53 -4.85 -8.17
N VAL A 232 -23.74 -5.24 -9.15
CA VAL A 232 -24.19 -5.58 -10.51
C VAL A 232 -24.26 -7.10 -10.66
N THR A 233 -25.39 -7.60 -11.14
CA THR A 233 -25.61 -9.02 -11.38
C THR A 233 -26.24 -9.27 -12.74
N SER A 234 -26.02 -10.46 -13.30
CA SER A 234 -26.57 -10.93 -14.57
C SER A 234 -26.27 -10.04 -15.79
N SER A 235 -25.23 -9.20 -15.72
CA SER A 235 -24.72 -8.46 -16.86
C SER A 235 -23.90 -9.36 -17.78
N SER A 236 -24.06 -9.17 -19.08
CA SER A 236 -23.38 -9.94 -20.14
C SER A 236 -22.22 -9.18 -20.80
N ALA A 237 -21.98 -7.93 -20.40
CA ALA A 237 -20.93 -7.08 -20.96
C ALA A 237 -20.26 -6.28 -19.84
N THR A 238 -19.02 -5.85 -20.06
CA THR A 238 -18.34 -4.86 -19.21
C THR A 238 -18.82 -3.45 -19.56
N GLY A 239 -18.60 -2.49 -18.67
CA GLY A 239 -18.92 -1.10 -18.96
C GLY A 239 -18.51 -0.19 -17.81
N THR A 240 -19.21 0.92 -17.68
CA THR A 240 -18.94 1.93 -16.65
C THR A 240 -20.21 2.35 -15.92
N ILE A 241 -20.02 2.73 -14.66
CA ILE A 241 -21.03 3.34 -13.79
C ILE A 241 -20.59 4.79 -13.57
N VAL A 242 -21.39 5.74 -14.03
CA VAL A 242 -21.14 7.16 -13.80
C VAL A 242 -22.05 7.63 -12.68
N VAL A 243 -21.47 8.33 -11.71
CA VAL A 243 -22.19 8.92 -10.58
C VAL A 243 -21.96 10.42 -10.59
N SER A 244 -23.02 11.18 -10.35
CA SER A 244 -22.99 12.65 -10.26
C SER A 244 -23.84 13.11 -9.09
N GLY A 245 -23.26 13.96 -8.25
CA GLY A 245 -23.91 14.44 -7.04
C GLY A 245 -23.12 15.52 -6.33
N THR A 246 -23.37 15.63 -5.04
CA THR A 246 -22.69 16.56 -4.14
C THR A 246 -21.95 15.76 -3.08
N ASN A 247 -20.68 16.10 -2.83
CA ASN A 247 -19.88 15.44 -1.80
C ASN A 247 -20.22 15.95 -0.38
N GLN A 248 -19.57 15.37 0.63
CA GLN A 248 -19.74 15.77 2.04
C GLN A 248 -19.40 17.23 2.37
N TRP A 249 -18.74 17.95 1.46
CA TRP A 249 -18.38 19.37 1.62
C TRP A 249 -19.28 20.32 0.82
N GLY A 250 -20.34 19.82 0.20
CA GLY A 250 -21.25 20.65 -0.60
C GLY A 250 -20.74 20.95 -2.01
N VAL A 251 -19.68 20.29 -2.48
CA VAL A 251 -19.11 20.49 -3.81
C VAL A 251 -19.69 19.47 -4.79
N ALA A 252 -20.07 19.93 -5.99
CA ALA A 252 -20.51 19.05 -7.06
C ALA A 252 -19.35 18.17 -7.53
N VAL A 253 -19.57 16.85 -7.56
CA VAL A 253 -18.57 15.87 -7.98
C VAL A 253 -19.21 14.87 -8.94
N SER A 254 -18.39 14.34 -9.85
CA SER A 254 -18.75 13.20 -10.68
C SER A 254 -17.58 12.24 -10.76
N GLU A 255 -17.88 10.95 -10.77
CA GLU A 255 -16.89 9.89 -10.96
C GLU A 255 -17.40 8.84 -11.93
N THR A 256 -16.45 8.12 -12.55
CA THR A 256 -16.72 6.99 -13.42
C THR A 256 -16.01 5.76 -12.88
N ILE A 257 -16.77 4.69 -12.65
CA ILE A 257 -16.30 3.42 -12.11
C ILE A 257 -16.34 2.39 -13.23
N THR A 258 -15.22 1.73 -13.51
CA THR A 258 -15.16 0.66 -14.52
C THR A 258 -15.70 -0.65 -13.93
N ALA A 259 -16.78 -1.17 -14.52
CA ALA A 259 -17.41 -2.43 -14.16
C ALA A 259 -16.89 -3.58 -15.03
N ALA A 260 -15.77 -4.18 -14.58
CA ALA A 260 -15.10 -5.26 -15.30
C ALA A 260 -14.56 -6.36 -14.36
N ALA A 261 -15.11 -6.50 -13.14
CA ALA A 261 -14.60 -7.43 -12.14
C ALA A 261 -14.65 -8.91 -12.58
N GLY A 262 -15.56 -9.28 -13.50
CA GLY A 262 -15.67 -10.61 -14.09
C GLY A 262 -14.83 -10.85 -15.35
N GLY A 263 -13.94 -9.92 -15.73
CA GLY A 263 -13.16 -9.97 -16.96
C GLY A 263 -14.03 -9.68 -18.20
N SER A 264 -14.83 -10.65 -18.63
CA SER A 264 -15.69 -10.54 -19.83
C SER A 264 -17.10 -10.00 -19.55
N ASN A 265 -17.48 -9.83 -18.29
CA ASN A 265 -18.78 -9.32 -17.88
C ASN A 265 -18.68 -8.33 -16.72
N GLY A 266 -19.70 -7.47 -16.60
CA GLY A 266 -19.76 -6.41 -15.59
C GLY A 266 -20.23 -6.85 -14.22
N ASN A 267 -20.39 -8.14 -13.94
CA ASN A 267 -20.89 -8.60 -12.65
C ASN A 267 -19.86 -8.39 -11.53
N GLY A 268 -20.32 -7.94 -10.38
CA GLY A 268 -19.46 -7.71 -9.22
C GLY A 268 -19.99 -6.64 -8.27
N THR A 269 -19.18 -6.37 -7.26
CA THR A 269 -19.39 -5.27 -6.31
C THR A 269 -18.36 -4.18 -6.57
N TYR A 270 -18.84 -2.96 -6.76
CA TYR A 270 -18.02 -1.78 -7.02
C TYR A 270 -18.31 -0.71 -5.98
N TYR A 271 -17.34 0.18 -5.77
CA TYR A 271 -17.39 1.20 -4.72
C TYR A 271 -17.15 2.57 -5.33
N SER A 272 -17.87 3.58 -4.86
CA SER A 272 -17.47 4.96 -5.11
C SER A 272 -16.15 5.27 -4.42
N THR A 273 -15.37 6.16 -5.04
CA THR A 273 -14.21 6.79 -4.39
C THR A 273 -14.63 8.05 -3.65
N ASN A 274 -15.73 8.69 -4.09
CA ASN A 274 -16.30 9.85 -3.43
C ASN A 274 -17.29 9.45 -2.32
N VAL A 275 -17.38 10.32 -1.31
CA VAL A 275 -18.41 10.29 -0.27
C VAL A 275 -19.51 11.28 -0.65
N TYR A 276 -20.71 10.79 -0.95
CA TYR A 276 -21.84 11.62 -1.40
C TYR A 276 -22.73 12.01 -0.23
N SER A 277 -23.04 13.31 -0.12
CA SER A 277 -24.12 13.81 0.75
C SER A 277 -25.47 13.79 0.03
N ALA A 278 -25.46 13.90 -1.31
CA ALA A 278 -26.63 13.75 -2.17
C ALA A 278 -26.20 13.28 -3.56
N VAL A 279 -27.05 12.50 -4.22
CA VAL A 279 -26.92 12.13 -5.64
C VAL A 279 -28.02 12.81 -6.42
N ASN A 280 -27.66 13.43 -7.56
CA ASN A 280 -28.62 14.16 -8.38
C ASN A 280 -29.77 13.24 -8.82
N ALA A 281 -30.95 13.80 -9.07
CA ALA A 281 -31.98 13.07 -9.80
C ALA A 281 -31.39 12.64 -11.15
N SER A 282 -31.54 11.37 -11.52
CA SER A 282 -30.87 10.80 -12.70
C SER A 282 -29.33 10.81 -12.63
N GLY A 283 -28.77 10.95 -11.43
CA GLY A 283 -27.33 11.12 -11.20
C GLY A 283 -26.52 9.83 -11.32
N VAL A 284 -27.15 8.67 -11.53
CA VAL A 284 -26.46 7.42 -11.83
C VAL A 284 -26.77 7.00 -13.26
N ALA A 285 -25.74 6.72 -14.05
CA ALA A 285 -25.85 6.25 -15.42
C ALA A 285 -24.94 5.06 -15.69
N PHE A 286 -25.37 4.17 -16.58
CA PHE A 286 -24.61 3.00 -17.00
C PHE A 286 -24.27 3.12 -18.48
N THR A 287 -23.00 2.94 -18.83
CA THR A 287 -22.54 2.95 -20.24
C THR A 287 -21.88 1.62 -20.54
N GLY A 288 -22.22 0.97 -21.66
CA GLY A 288 -21.66 -0.34 -22.04
C GLY A 288 -22.19 -1.54 -21.24
N LEU A 289 -22.72 -1.33 -20.03
CA LEU A 289 -23.47 -2.35 -19.28
C LEU A 289 -24.88 -2.48 -19.89
N THR A 290 -25.07 -3.45 -20.78
CA THR A 290 -26.29 -3.57 -21.62
C THR A 290 -27.35 -4.53 -21.08
N SER A 291 -27.11 -5.19 -19.94
CA SER A 291 -28.02 -6.18 -19.34
C SER A 291 -27.76 -6.34 -17.85
N GLY A 292 -28.67 -7.04 -17.15
CA GLY A 292 -28.57 -7.36 -15.73
C GLY A 292 -29.36 -6.42 -14.82
N SER A 293 -29.03 -6.42 -13.54
CA SER A 293 -29.59 -5.50 -12.55
C SER A 293 -28.50 -4.90 -11.66
N CYS A 294 -28.79 -3.72 -11.12
CA CYS A 294 -27.93 -3.04 -10.16
C CYS A 294 -28.72 -2.68 -8.91
N ALA A 295 -28.17 -3.03 -7.74
CA ALA A 295 -28.60 -2.49 -6.44
C ALA A 295 -27.56 -1.49 -5.94
N ILE A 296 -28.01 -0.44 -5.24
CA ILE A 296 -27.12 0.59 -4.68
C ILE A 296 -27.37 0.68 -3.18
N THR A 297 -26.32 0.52 -2.40
CA THR A 297 -26.36 0.72 -0.94
C THR A 297 -25.36 1.78 -0.50
N GLY A 298 -25.53 2.30 0.71
CA GLY A 298 -24.69 3.35 1.29
C GLY A 298 -24.13 2.95 2.64
N VAL A 299 -22.85 3.27 2.86
CA VAL A 299 -22.13 3.07 4.13
C VAL A 299 -21.34 4.33 4.47
N TYR A 300 -21.16 4.62 5.75
CA TYR A 300 -20.28 5.70 6.21
C TYR A 300 -18.81 5.36 5.99
N GLY A 301 -18.45 4.09 6.06
CA GLY A 301 -17.09 3.58 5.88
C GLY A 301 -16.98 2.12 6.31
N TRP A 302 -15.76 1.70 6.63
CA TRP A 302 -15.42 0.35 7.04
C TRP A 302 -14.54 0.34 8.27
N GLN A 303 -14.73 -0.69 9.11
CA GLN A 303 -13.82 -1.04 10.19
C GLN A 303 -12.98 -2.24 9.76
N TYR A 304 -11.67 -2.05 9.73
CA TYR A 304 -10.67 -3.06 9.48
C TYR A 304 -10.06 -3.51 10.79
N THR A 305 -10.02 -4.81 11.05
CA THR A 305 -9.41 -5.39 12.23
C THR A 305 -8.24 -6.27 11.82
N PHE A 306 -7.03 -5.78 12.03
CA PHE A 306 -5.79 -6.47 11.76
C PHE A 306 -5.32 -7.17 13.02
N THR A 307 -5.13 -8.49 12.92
CA THR A 307 -4.43 -9.29 13.92
C THR A 307 -3.22 -9.95 13.26
N PRO A 308 -2.05 -9.98 13.90
CA PRO A 308 -0.84 -10.65 13.40
C PRO A 308 -1.13 -12.03 12.84
N ASP A 309 -0.98 -12.17 11.52
CA ASP A 309 -1.17 -13.44 10.84
C ASP A 309 0.06 -14.36 11.01
N LEU A 310 -0.17 -15.66 10.93
CA LEU A 310 0.82 -16.70 10.70
C LEU A 310 1.36 -16.69 9.26
N ASN A 311 0.60 -16.14 8.31
CA ASN A 311 0.89 -16.19 6.87
C ASN A 311 1.65 -14.96 6.34
N ALA A 312 1.82 -14.93 5.01
CA ALA A 312 2.58 -13.93 4.28
C ALA A 312 1.98 -12.52 4.32
N LEU A 313 2.79 -11.51 4.64
CA LEU A 313 2.44 -10.10 4.52
C LEU A 313 2.49 -9.63 3.07
N TYR A 314 1.82 -8.52 2.76
CA TYR A 314 1.97 -7.91 1.44
C TYR A 314 3.38 -7.31 1.25
N SER A 315 3.92 -7.40 0.04
CA SER A 315 4.90 -6.43 -0.46
C SER A 315 4.18 -5.36 -1.28
N ALA A 316 4.88 -4.29 -1.61
CA ALA A 316 4.40 -3.21 -2.43
C ALA A 316 5.33 -2.95 -3.61
N CYS A 317 4.78 -2.52 -4.73
CA CYS A 317 5.55 -1.85 -5.76
C CYS A 317 5.39 -0.34 -5.58
N LEU A 318 6.51 0.38 -5.56
CA LEU A 318 6.51 1.83 -5.41
C LEU A 318 6.89 2.50 -6.72
N GLU A 319 6.34 3.68 -6.97
CA GLU A 319 6.80 4.59 -8.01
C GLU A 319 7.19 5.92 -7.39
N TRP A 320 8.43 6.34 -7.64
CA TRP A 320 9.00 7.52 -7.00
C TRP A 320 9.61 8.47 -8.02
N TYR A 321 9.29 9.76 -7.89
CA TYR A 321 9.97 10.83 -8.60
C TYR A 321 10.85 11.60 -7.63
N SER A 322 12.17 11.58 -7.85
CA SER A 322 13.16 12.26 -7.01
C SER A 322 13.25 13.77 -7.29
N GLY A 323 12.56 14.25 -8.33
CA GLY A 323 12.74 15.59 -8.89
C GLY A 323 13.68 15.63 -10.09
N THR A 324 14.54 14.62 -10.25
CA THR A 324 15.42 14.46 -11.41
C THR A 324 15.17 13.17 -12.17
N ASP A 325 14.66 12.13 -11.49
CA ASP A 325 14.51 10.79 -12.03
C ASP A 325 13.18 10.17 -11.57
N SER A 326 12.61 9.32 -12.42
CA SER A 326 11.45 8.49 -12.08
C SER A 326 11.88 7.04 -11.97
N ASN A 327 11.50 6.37 -10.88
CA ASN A 327 11.87 4.99 -10.59
C ASN A 327 10.65 4.15 -10.24
N VAL A 328 10.69 2.87 -10.61
CA VAL A 328 9.79 1.82 -10.12
C VAL A 328 10.58 0.86 -9.22
N ILE A 329 10.00 0.51 -8.08
CA ILE A 329 10.68 -0.16 -6.97
C ILE A 329 9.83 -1.37 -6.56
N PRO A 330 10.00 -2.52 -7.24
CA PRO A 330 9.18 -3.70 -7.04
C PRO A 330 9.55 -4.45 -5.75
N GLN A 331 8.59 -5.21 -5.19
CA GLN A 331 8.84 -6.05 -4.03
C GLN A 331 9.37 -5.31 -2.80
N THR A 332 8.91 -4.09 -2.57
CA THR A 332 9.18 -3.36 -1.32
C THR A 332 8.49 -4.07 -0.16
N TYR A 333 9.25 -4.47 0.85
CA TYR A 333 8.75 -5.11 2.06
C TYR A 333 9.19 -4.35 3.31
N LEU A 334 8.38 -4.41 4.37
CA LEU A 334 8.62 -3.63 5.58
C LEU A 334 9.36 -4.45 6.64
N THR A 335 10.39 -3.86 7.25
CA THR A 335 11.11 -4.43 8.39
C THR A 335 10.76 -3.74 9.70
N ASP A 336 10.47 -2.44 9.64
CA ASP A 336 10.19 -1.63 10.81
C ASP A 336 9.06 -0.65 10.50
N LEU A 337 8.14 -0.53 11.44
CA LEU A 337 7.08 0.47 11.42
C LEU A 337 7.12 1.23 12.73
N GLU A 338 7.10 2.54 12.65
CA GLU A 338 7.12 3.42 13.82
C GLU A 338 6.01 4.46 13.70
N PHE A 339 5.06 4.39 14.63
CA PHE A 339 3.97 5.35 14.76
C PHE A 339 4.29 6.26 15.94
N ALA A 340 4.74 7.47 15.65
CA ALA A 340 5.10 8.45 16.66
C ALA A 340 3.99 9.51 16.78
N PHE A 341 3.64 9.85 18.01
CA PHE A 341 2.56 10.78 18.31
C PHE A 341 2.97 11.71 19.44
N ASN A 342 2.51 12.95 19.37
CA ASN A 342 2.80 13.98 20.34
C ASN A 342 1.66 15.00 20.29
N VAL A 343 1.17 15.47 21.44
CA VAL A 343 0.01 16.38 21.50
C VAL A 343 0.23 17.72 20.79
N GLU A 344 1.48 18.12 20.58
CA GLU A 344 1.86 19.36 19.91
C GLU A 344 2.19 19.16 18.42
N LYS A 345 2.21 17.91 17.91
CA LYS A 345 2.67 17.58 16.56
C LYS A 345 1.69 16.66 15.85
N GLU A 346 1.73 16.66 14.52
CA GLU A 346 1.01 15.64 13.74
C GLU A 346 1.58 14.25 14.05
N THR A 347 0.70 13.27 14.22
CA THR A 347 1.09 11.86 14.30
C THR A 347 1.78 11.46 13.01
N SER A 348 2.95 10.82 13.11
CA SER A 348 3.76 10.40 11.98
C SER A 348 3.90 8.89 11.91
N LEU A 349 4.01 8.39 10.69
CA LEU A 349 4.40 7.01 10.39
C LEU A 349 5.75 7.04 9.68
N SER A 350 6.75 6.38 10.27
CA SER A 350 8.04 6.08 9.63
C SER A 350 8.13 4.58 9.35
N VAL A 351 8.56 4.26 8.14
CA VAL A 351 8.68 2.88 7.67
C VAL A 351 10.09 2.63 7.16
N LYS A 352 10.64 1.45 7.48
CA LYS A 352 11.88 0.93 6.90
C LYS A 352 11.66 -0.41 6.25
N GLY A 353 12.55 -0.78 5.35
CA GLY A 353 12.38 -2.00 4.59
C GLY A 353 13.53 -2.32 3.65
N GLY A 354 13.27 -3.30 2.80
CA GLY A 354 14.10 -3.59 1.63
C GLY A 354 13.25 -3.72 0.40
N THR A 355 13.92 -3.82 -0.75
CA THR A 355 13.30 -4.00 -2.06
C THR A 355 14.11 -4.98 -2.89
N TRP A 356 13.56 -5.41 -4.01
CA TRP A 356 14.29 -6.23 -4.98
C TRP A 356 15.31 -5.39 -5.76
N ASP A 357 14.88 -4.27 -6.34
CA ASP A 357 15.75 -3.33 -7.07
C ASP A 357 15.11 -1.93 -7.07
N VAL A 358 15.86 -0.93 -7.54
CA VAL A 358 15.38 0.40 -7.92
C VAL A 358 15.59 0.52 -9.43
N LEU A 359 14.50 0.51 -10.19
CA LEU A 359 14.52 0.48 -11.64
C LEU A 359 14.12 1.84 -12.23
N PRO A 360 15.03 2.57 -12.89
CA PRO A 360 14.71 3.80 -13.59
C PRO A 360 13.71 3.58 -14.72
N ILE A 361 12.67 4.41 -14.76
CA ILE A 361 11.62 4.41 -15.77
C ILE A 361 12.10 5.19 -17.00
N GLY A 362 12.00 4.59 -18.18
CA GLY A 362 12.32 5.23 -19.44
C GLY A 362 13.82 5.31 -19.75
N ASN A 363 14.18 6.28 -20.59
CA ASN A 363 15.54 6.42 -21.10
C ASN A 363 16.48 7.09 -20.08
N ARG A 364 17.49 6.36 -19.60
CA ARG A 364 18.48 6.90 -18.64
C ARG A 364 19.40 7.98 -19.23
N SER A 365 19.51 8.09 -20.56
CA SER A 365 20.35 9.12 -21.20
C SER A 365 19.74 10.52 -21.20
N THR A 366 18.47 10.66 -20.83
CA THR A 366 17.75 11.95 -20.79
C THR A 366 17.67 12.55 -19.39
N ASN A 367 18.53 12.11 -18.46
CA ASN A 367 18.56 12.63 -17.09
C ASN A 367 19.42 13.91 -16.98
N PRO A 368 19.00 14.94 -16.20
CA PRO A 368 17.78 14.96 -15.38
C PRO A 368 16.50 15.13 -16.23
N LEU A 369 15.44 14.41 -15.86
CA LEU A 369 14.13 14.50 -16.48
C LEU A 369 13.49 15.87 -16.23
N SER A 370 12.85 16.44 -17.25
CA SER A 370 12.09 17.68 -17.15
C SER A 370 10.68 17.50 -16.56
N ALA A 371 10.20 16.26 -16.45
CA ALA A 371 8.89 15.92 -15.89
C ALA A 371 8.89 14.48 -15.34
N SER A 372 7.97 14.19 -14.42
CA SER A 372 7.79 12.86 -13.85
C SER A 372 7.18 11.88 -14.88
N LEU A 373 7.70 10.65 -14.90
CA LEU A 373 7.22 9.51 -15.69
C LEU A 373 6.46 8.48 -14.84
N VAL A 374 6.26 8.75 -13.55
CA VAL A 374 5.43 7.90 -12.67
C VAL A 374 3.96 8.01 -13.05
N SER A 375 3.15 7.04 -12.62
CA SER A 375 1.73 7.00 -12.89
C SER A 375 1.04 8.24 -12.31
N SER A 376 0.27 8.94 -13.15
CA SER A 376 -0.54 10.07 -12.70
C SER A 376 -1.73 9.54 -11.91
N LEU A 377 -1.73 9.75 -10.60
CA LEU A 377 -2.80 9.36 -9.70
C LEU A 377 -3.52 10.59 -9.17
N ALA A 378 -4.82 10.47 -8.95
CA ALA A 378 -5.58 11.52 -8.27
C ALA A 378 -4.98 11.75 -6.88
N GLN A 379 -4.87 13.02 -6.47
CA GLN A 379 -4.36 13.33 -5.14
C GLN A 379 -5.33 12.77 -4.08
N PRO A 380 -4.81 12.22 -2.96
CA PRO A 380 -5.65 11.85 -1.84
C PRO A 380 -6.39 13.10 -1.35
N GLN A 381 -7.70 13.00 -1.15
CA GLN A 381 -8.53 14.13 -0.69
C GLN A 381 -8.39 14.44 0.80
N ASP A 382 -7.43 13.84 1.52
CA ASP A 382 -7.26 14.13 2.93
C ASP A 382 -6.46 15.42 3.14
N LEU A 383 -7.19 16.42 3.63
CA LEU A 383 -6.64 17.64 4.21
C LEU A 383 -5.89 17.29 5.50
N PRO A 384 -4.81 18.01 5.85
CA PRO A 384 -4.07 17.77 7.07
C PRO A 384 -5.01 17.79 8.28
N MET A 385 -5.13 16.64 8.92
CA MET A 385 -5.83 16.51 10.20
C MET A 385 -4.95 17.12 11.29
N VAL A 386 -5.19 18.40 11.60
CA VAL A 386 -4.53 19.08 12.71
C VAL A 386 -5.09 18.52 14.02
N GLY A 387 -4.24 17.84 14.78
CA GLY A 387 -4.58 17.32 16.11
C GLY A 387 -5.41 16.05 16.04
N TRP A 388 -4.74 14.90 15.99
CA TRP A 388 -5.39 13.64 16.36
C TRP A 388 -5.77 13.74 17.84
N GLN A 389 -7.02 13.47 18.20
CA GLN A 389 -7.33 13.22 19.60
C GLN A 389 -6.70 11.88 19.98
N THR A 390 -5.73 11.91 20.89
CA THR A 390 -5.04 10.72 21.39
C THR A 390 -5.54 10.35 22.78
N ALA A 391 -5.94 9.09 22.95
CA ALA A 391 -6.34 8.57 24.26
C ALA A 391 -5.63 7.24 24.55
N ILE A 392 -5.24 7.05 25.82
CA ILE A 392 -4.87 5.73 26.36
C ILE A 392 -6.00 5.21 27.22
N TYR A 393 -6.35 3.97 26.94
CA TYR A 393 -7.24 3.20 27.77
C TYR A 393 -6.45 2.05 28.39
N ILE A 394 -6.73 1.80 29.66
CA ILE A 394 -6.35 0.54 30.30
C ILE A 394 -7.64 -0.22 30.53
N ASP A 395 -7.69 -1.45 30.08
CA ASP A 395 -8.77 -2.33 30.47
C ASP A 395 -8.18 -3.46 31.32
N SER A 396 -8.73 -3.62 32.52
CA SER A 396 -8.35 -4.67 33.47
C SER A 396 -8.69 -6.06 32.96
N LEU A 397 -9.55 -6.16 31.94
CA LEU A 397 -10.00 -7.40 31.31
C LEU A 397 -10.12 -7.20 29.80
N GLY A 398 -9.62 -8.14 28.99
CA GLY A 398 -9.62 -8.04 27.53
C GLY A 398 -11.01 -8.11 26.86
N GLY A 399 -12.11 -8.12 27.61
CA GLY A 399 -13.49 -8.23 27.09
C GLY A 399 -14.06 -6.92 26.54
N THR A 400 -13.56 -5.77 27.01
CA THR A 400 -14.04 -4.43 26.63
C THR A 400 -12.86 -3.48 26.45
N PRO A 401 -12.08 -3.62 25.36
CA PRO A 401 -10.98 -2.71 25.07
C PRO A 401 -11.48 -1.28 24.85
N ALA A 402 -10.68 -0.29 25.22
CA ALA A 402 -10.94 1.13 25.07
C ALA A 402 -12.15 1.67 25.87
N THR A 403 -12.48 1.09 27.02
CA THR A 403 -13.66 1.52 27.81
C THR A 403 -13.34 2.34 29.04
N THR A 404 -12.17 2.13 29.65
CA THR A 404 -11.75 2.92 30.81
C THR A 404 -10.60 3.85 30.42
N ALA A 405 -10.92 5.12 30.17
CA ALA A 405 -9.90 6.15 29.92
C ALA A 405 -9.22 6.49 31.25
N TYR A 406 -7.91 6.29 31.34
CA TYR A 406 -7.15 6.59 32.56
C TYR A 406 -6.44 7.95 32.46
N SER A 407 -5.74 8.23 31.37
CA SER A 407 -4.80 9.37 31.34
C SER A 407 -4.63 9.97 29.95
N SER A 408 -4.04 11.17 29.91
CA SER A 408 -3.66 11.83 28.66
C SER A 408 -2.22 11.46 28.32
N VAL A 409 -1.97 11.16 27.04
CA VAL A 409 -0.61 10.94 26.54
C VAL A 409 -0.05 12.28 26.12
N VAL A 410 1.16 12.60 26.56
CA VAL A 410 1.87 13.80 26.10
C VAL A 410 2.59 13.50 24.79
N GLU A 411 3.29 12.37 24.76
CA GLU A 411 3.98 11.87 23.58
C GLU A 411 4.18 10.36 23.67
N GLY A 412 4.31 9.69 22.54
CA GLY A 412 4.56 8.28 22.52
C GLY A 412 4.87 7.74 21.14
N LYS A 413 5.13 6.45 21.12
CA LYS A 413 5.65 5.74 19.97
C LYS A 413 5.29 4.27 20.05
N VAL A 414 4.65 3.75 19.00
CA VAL A 414 4.47 2.31 18.79
C VAL A 414 5.43 1.86 17.70
N SER A 415 6.36 0.97 18.04
CA SER A 415 7.32 0.39 17.13
C SER A 415 7.00 -1.08 16.89
N ILE A 416 6.85 -1.48 15.62
CA ILE A 416 6.63 -2.86 15.19
C ILE A 416 7.84 -3.27 14.36
N LYS A 417 8.56 -4.31 14.81
CA LYS A 417 9.63 -4.94 14.04
C LYS A 417 9.12 -6.23 13.41
N VAL A 418 9.30 -6.33 12.10
CA VAL A 418 8.94 -7.48 11.27
C VAL A 418 10.21 -7.92 10.52
N PRO A 419 11.10 -8.68 11.16
CA PRO A 419 12.38 -9.00 10.53
C PRO A 419 12.19 -9.82 9.25
N GLN A 420 12.78 -9.33 8.17
CA GLN A 420 12.84 -9.98 6.88
C GLN A 420 14.30 -9.99 6.43
N LYS A 421 14.76 -11.10 5.84
CA LYS A 421 16.12 -11.20 5.33
C LYS A 421 16.17 -11.85 3.94
N PRO A 422 17.04 -11.36 3.04
CA PRO A 422 17.30 -12.06 1.79
C PRO A 422 18.08 -13.35 2.04
N ILE A 423 17.76 -14.39 1.28
CA ILE A 423 18.50 -15.64 1.14
C ILE A 423 18.88 -15.77 -0.34
N TYR A 424 20.15 -16.03 -0.61
CA TYR A 424 20.65 -16.21 -1.97
C TYR A 424 20.72 -17.71 -2.29
N THR A 425 20.05 -18.13 -3.36
CA THR A 425 20.21 -19.50 -3.88
C THR A 425 21.38 -19.56 -4.85
N ALA A 426 21.87 -20.78 -5.12
CA ALA A 426 23.01 -21.03 -6.02
C ALA A 426 22.79 -20.60 -7.49
N THR A 427 21.66 -19.97 -7.80
CA THR A 427 21.20 -19.56 -9.14
C THR A 427 21.19 -18.04 -9.34
N VAL A 428 21.89 -17.27 -8.50
CA VAL A 428 21.92 -15.78 -8.51
C VAL A 428 20.54 -15.15 -8.28
N THR A 429 19.59 -15.92 -7.76
CA THR A 429 18.24 -15.44 -7.44
C THR A 429 18.18 -15.02 -5.99
N GLN A 430 17.68 -13.81 -5.75
CA GLN A 430 17.39 -13.33 -4.41
C GLN A 430 16.00 -13.83 -3.99
N ASN A 431 15.96 -14.69 -2.97
CA ASN A 431 14.71 -15.17 -2.38
C ASN A 431 14.56 -14.55 -0.99
N PHE A 432 13.43 -13.94 -0.70
CA PHE A 432 13.19 -13.35 0.62
C PHE A 432 12.57 -14.37 1.55
N ASN A 433 13.16 -14.50 2.75
CA ASN A 433 12.57 -15.29 3.82
C ASN A 433 12.10 -14.37 4.94
N ARG A 434 10.86 -14.58 5.38
CA ARG A 434 10.19 -13.75 6.38
C ARG A 434 10.00 -14.52 7.68
N LEU A 435 10.21 -13.85 8.80
CA LEU A 435 10.06 -14.44 10.13
C LEU A 435 8.76 -13.92 10.77
N TYR A 436 7.65 -14.61 10.49
CA TYR A 436 6.31 -14.11 10.83
C TYR A 436 5.98 -14.09 12.34
N ARG A 437 6.57 -14.99 13.14
CA ARG A 437 6.30 -15.05 14.60
C ARG A 437 7.53 -15.02 15.50
N GLN A 438 8.62 -15.68 15.12
CA GLN A 438 9.70 -15.98 16.06
C GLN A 438 10.53 -14.75 16.48
N GLN A 439 10.51 -13.68 15.68
CA GLN A 439 11.30 -12.48 15.92
C GLN A 439 10.50 -11.18 15.76
N ARG A 440 9.17 -11.29 15.61
CA ARG A 440 8.32 -10.11 15.55
C ARG A 440 8.23 -9.48 16.94
N GLU A 441 8.48 -8.18 17.01
CA GLU A 441 8.47 -7.44 18.27
C GLU A 441 7.56 -6.21 18.16
N VAL A 442 6.78 -5.94 19.21
CA VAL A 442 6.01 -4.70 19.33
C VAL A 442 6.40 -4.04 20.64
N MET A 443 6.84 -2.80 20.54
CA MET A 443 7.24 -1.97 21.67
C MET A 443 6.41 -0.70 21.67
N LEU A 444 6.05 -0.28 22.87
CA LEU A 444 5.47 1.03 23.14
C LEU A 444 6.44 1.79 24.04
N THR A 445 6.70 3.03 23.68
CA THR A 445 7.27 4.03 24.60
C THR A 445 6.31 5.21 24.67
N ALA A 446 5.92 5.65 25.87
CA ALA A 446 4.99 6.77 26.04
C ALA A 446 5.35 7.60 27.27
N LYS A 447 5.09 8.90 27.21
CA LYS A 447 5.09 9.81 28.35
C LYS A 447 3.64 10.14 28.70
N ILE A 448 3.25 9.77 29.91
CA ILE A 448 1.86 9.83 30.37
C ILE A 448 1.75 10.90 31.46
N ASP A 449 0.68 11.69 31.39
CA ASP A 449 0.28 12.60 32.48
C ASP A 449 -0.89 11.99 33.26
N PHE A 450 -0.66 11.72 34.54
CA PHE A 450 -1.62 11.11 35.46
C PHE A 450 -2.38 12.20 36.22
N ALA A 451 -3.67 11.97 36.43
CA ALA A 451 -4.51 12.89 37.19
C ALA A 451 -4.15 12.92 38.69
N SER A 452 -3.57 11.85 39.23
CA SER A 452 -3.17 11.75 40.64
C SER A 452 -2.05 10.74 40.88
N LEU A 453 -1.44 10.81 42.07
CA LEU A 453 -0.43 9.84 42.51
C LEU A 453 -1.03 8.44 42.72
N ASP A 454 -2.27 8.35 43.21
CA ASP A 454 -2.96 7.08 43.40
C ASP A 454 -3.15 6.34 42.07
N GLN A 455 -3.47 7.10 41.01
CA GLN A 455 -3.59 6.56 39.67
C GLN A 455 -2.26 6.03 39.13
N PHE A 456 -1.16 6.76 39.39
CA PHE A 456 0.19 6.31 39.05
C PHE A 456 0.56 5.01 39.77
N GLU A 457 0.29 4.90 41.08
CA GLU A 457 0.59 3.69 41.84
C GLU A 457 -0.23 2.48 41.37
N ALA A 458 -1.52 2.67 41.04
CA ALA A 458 -2.36 1.61 40.48
C ALA A 458 -1.83 1.09 39.12
N TYR A 459 -1.27 1.98 38.30
CA TYR A 459 -0.60 1.65 37.04
C TYR A 459 0.68 0.84 37.30
N ARG A 460 1.52 1.30 38.24
CA ARG A 460 2.81 0.68 38.56
C ARG A 460 2.65 -0.75 39.09
N THR A 461 1.60 -1.03 39.85
CA THR A 461 1.40 -2.35 40.47
C THR A 461 0.88 -3.43 39.52
N ASN A 462 0.28 -3.05 38.39
CA ASN A 462 -0.31 -4.00 37.44
C ASN A 462 0.64 -4.25 36.26
N LEU A 463 1.58 -5.18 36.44
CA LEU A 463 2.68 -5.43 35.49
C LEU A 463 2.25 -5.96 34.11
N LYS A 464 1.05 -6.55 33.99
CA LYS A 464 0.45 -6.99 32.72
C LYS A 464 -0.97 -6.46 32.59
N GLN A 465 -1.24 -5.69 31.54
CA GLN A 465 -2.55 -5.10 31.26
C GLN A 465 -2.84 -5.11 29.76
N PHE A 466 -4.11 -4.94 29.38
CA PHE A 466 -4.44 -4.57 28.01
C PHE A 466 -4.36 -3.05 27.90
N LEU A 467 -3.51 -2.59 26.99
CA LEU A 467 -3.47 -1.18 26.62
C LEU A 467 -4.15 -0.99 25.27
N ALA A 468 -4.94 0.07 25.17
CA ALA A 468 -5.41 0.57 23.90
C ALA A 468 -4.96 2.02 23.69
N PHE A 469 -4.39 2.29 22.52
CA PHE A 469 -4.00 3.61 22.05
C PHE A 469 -4.88 3.96 20.87
N GLN A 470 -5.70 4.99 21.03
CA GLN A 470 -6.62 5.42 19.99
C GLN A 470 -6.24 6.78 19.46
N PHE A 471 -6.26 6.88 18.14
CA PHE A 471 -6.13 8.10 17.36
C PHE A 471 -7.48 8.32 16.70
N LEU A 472 -8.19 9.38 17.10
CA LEU A 472 -9.48 9.76 16.53
C LEU A 472 -9.31 10.94 15.58
N GLY A 473 -9.79 10.75 14.37
CA GLY A 473 -9.85 11.73 13.30
C GLY A 473 -11.26 12.25 13.06
N GLY A 474 -11.57 12.58 11.81
CA GLY A 474 -12.80 13.28 11.45
C GLY A 474 -14.03 12.40 11.61
N TYR A 475 -15.14 13.00 12.03
CA TYR A 475 -16.45 12.35 12.08
C TYR A 475 -16.87 11.87 10.69
N ILE A 476 -17.32 10.61 10.58
CA ILE A 476 -17.79 10.01 9.32
C ILE A 476 -19.26 9.65 9.33
N GLY A 477 -19.91 9.56 10.49
CA GLY A 477 -21.31 9.20 10.59
C GLY A 477 -21.70 8.63 11.94
N SER A 478 -22.99 8.37 12.13
CA SER A 478 -23.51 7.75 13.37
C SER A 478 -24.54 6.66 13.08
N VAL A 479 -24.51 5.60 13.87
CA VAL A 479 -25.45 4.47 13.79
C VAL A 479 -26.06 4.25 15.17
N ALA A 480 -27.38 4.36 15.27
CA ALA A 480 -28.13 4.14 16.52
C ALA A 480 -27.56 4.89 17.75
N GLY A 481 -27.08 6.13 17.55
CA GLY A 481 -26.49 6.96 18.60
C GLY A 481 -24.98 6.78 18.80
N THR A 482 -24.38 5.73 18.23
CA THR A 482 -22.91 5.54 18.24
C THR A 482 -22.27 6.41 17.16
N ILE A 483 -21.35 7.27 17.56
CA ILE A 483 -20.56 8.15 16.68
C ILE A 483 -19.37 7.37 16.14
N TYR A 484 -19.13 7.47 14.84
CA TYR A 484 -17.96 6.93 14.17
C TYR A 484 -17.10 8.05 13.61
N SER A 485 -15.81 7.96 13.86
CA SER A 485 -14.78 8.81 13.27
C SER A 485 -13.73 7.94 12.59
N LYS A 486 -13.06 8.49 11.57
CA LYS A 486 -11.84 7.88 11.05
C LYS A 486 -10.87 7.66 12.22
N SER A 487 -10.27 6.49 12.35
CA SER A 487 -9.43 6.20 13.51
C SER A 487 -8.42 5.10 13.28
N TRP A 488 -7.36 5.13 14.08
CA TRP A 488 -6.45 4.01 14.28
C TRP A 488 -6.42 3.68 15.77
N THR A 489 -6.66 2.42 16.11
CA THR A 489 -6.66 1.95 17.49
C THR A 489 -5.74 0.75 17.61
N TRP A 490 -4.63 0.90 18.33
CA TRP A 490 -3.75 -0.22 18.68
C TRP A 490 -4.17 -0.78 20.03
N ILE A 491 -4.39 -2.10 20.08
CA ILE A 491 -4.73 -2.82 21.29
C ILE A 491 -3.68 -3.89 21.48
N PHE A 492 -3.03 -3.96 22.64
CA PHE A 492 -2.13 -5.06 22.91
C PHE A 492 -2.05 -5.45 24.39
N PRO A 493 -1.95 -6.76 24.68
CA PRO A 493 -1.49 -7.24 25.97
C PRO A 493 -0.05 -6.78 26.19
N ALA A 494 0.13 -5.83 27.10
CA ALA A 494 1.39 -5.17 27.38
C ALA A 494 2.01 -5.71 28.66
N GLN A 495 3.31 -5.98 28.63
CA GLN A 495 4.12 -6.17 29.82
C GLN A 495 5.02 -4.94 30.02
N TYR A 496 4.98 -4.34 31.20
CA TYR A 496 5.81 -3.18 31.51
C TYR A 496 7.29 -3.59 31.66
N VAL A 497 8.15 -2.87 30.92
CA VAL A 497 9.61 -3.05 30.93
C VAL A 497 10.26 -1.94 31.75
N LYS A 498 9.75 -0.71 31.62
CA LYS A 498 10.22 0.44 32.37
C LYS A 498 9.04 1.34 32.73
N PHE A 499 9.05 1.84 33.95
CA PHE A 499 8.09 2.84 34.42
C PHE A 499 8.81 3.81 35.36
N LYS A 500 9.06 5.03 34.89
CA LYS A 500 9.85 6.03 35.62
C LYS A 500 9.07 7.33 35.78
N ARG A 501 8.73 7.69 37.02
CA ARG A 501 8.16 9.01 37.34
C ARG A 501 9.20 10.11 37.09
N ASP A 502 8.74 11.22 36.53
CA ASP A 502 9.51 12.46 36.48
C ASP A 502 9.37 13.20 37.82
N ALA A 503 10.42 13.17 38.64
CA ALA A 503 10.44 13.81 39.95
C ALA A 503 10.58 15.35 39.87
N THR A 504 10.85 15.91 38.69
CA THR A 504 11.00 17.37 38.50
C THR A 504 9.66 18.07 38.26
N LYS A 505 8.61 17.31 37.93
CA LYS A 505 7.24 17.81 37.82
C LYS A 505 6.54 17.67 39.17
N LEU A 506 6.48 18.78 39.91
CA LEU A 506 5.86 18.85 41.24
C LEU A 506 4.34 19.07 41.17
N ASP A 507 3.86 19.74 40.13
CA ASP A 507 2.45 20.11 39.97
C ASP A 507 1.61 19.02 39.27
N ASN A 508 2.25 18.16 38.46
CA ASN A 508 1.62 17.06 37.72
C ASN A 508 2.37 15.75 37.95
N VAL A 509 1.68 14.60 37.89
CA VAL A 509 2.32 13.29 37.98
C VAL A 509 2.60 12.78 36.56
N GLN A 510 3.81 13.01 36.06
CA GLN A 510 4.23 12.50 34.75
C GLN A 510 5.16 11.29 34.88
N ALA A 511 5.02 10.32 33.97
CA ALA A 511 5.93 9.17 33.90
C ALA A 511 6.26 8.73 32.48
N ASP A 512 7.49 8.25 32.31
CA ASP A 512 7.94 7.52 31.13
C ASP A 512 7.59 6.04 31.27
N LEU A 513 6.83 5.53 30.32
CA LEU A 513 6.40 4.15 30.17
C LEU A 513 7.12 3.51 28.99
N GLU A 514 7.66 2.32 29.21
CA GLU A 514 8.07 1.39 28.16
C GLU A 514 7.37 0.05 28.38
N ALA A 515 6.68 -0.44 27.35
CA ALA A 515 5.96 -1.69 27.40
C ALA A 515 6.23 -2.54 26.16
N LYS A 516 6.29 -3.85 26.36
CA LYS A 516 6.46 -4.85 25.30
C LYS A 516 5.15 -5.61 25.09
N GLY A 517 4.75 -5.76 23.84
CA GLY A 517 3.62 -6.61 23.47
C GLY A 517 3.98 -8.09 23.66
N ILE A 518 3.11 -8.83 24.34
CA ILE A 518 3.27 -10.27 24.58
C ILE A 518 2.15 -11.06 23.92
N TYR A 519 2.39 -12.31 23.54
CA TYR A 519 1.32 -13.11 22.94
C TYR A 519 0.28 -13.51 24.00
N GLU A 520 -0.99 -13.18 23.76
CA GLU A 520 -2.08 -13.56 24.66
C GLU A 520 -2.87 -14.74 24.06
N ILE A 521 -2.73 -15.91 24.69
CA ILE A 521 -3.30 -17.17 24.21
C ILE A 521 -4.83 -17.08 24.10
N SER A 522 -5.50 -16.45 25.06
CA SER A 522 -6.97 -16.32 25.07
C SER A 522 -7.51 -15.46 23.93
N LYS A 523 -6.68 -14.59 23.35
CA LYS A 523 -7.04 -13.70 22.24
C LYS A 523 -6.49 -14.16 20.89
N GLY A 524 -5.45 -15.00 20.90
CA GLY A 524 -4.82 -15.52 19.70
C GLY A 524 -3.87 -14.54 19.01
N TYR A 525 -3.49 -13.43 19.66
CA TYR A 525 -2.64 -12.40 19.08
C TYR A 525 -1.72 -11.72 20.10
N SER A 526 -0.64 -11.10 19.62
CA SER A 526 0.24 -10.23 20.45
C SER A 526 -0.13 -8.75 20.42
N HIS A 527 -0.91 -8.34 19.42
CA HIS A 527 -1.54 -7.04 19.31
C HIS A 527 -2.68 -7.12 18.28
N GLN A 528 -3.51 -6.10 18.24
CA GLN A 528 -4.56 -5.88 17.28
C GLN A 528 -4.49 -4.42 16.86
N LEU A 529 -4.69 -4.17 15.58
CA LEU A 529 -4.84 -2.83 15.04
C LEU A 529 -6.23 -2.72 14.41
N VAL A 530 -7.05 -1.80 14.91
CA VAL A 530 -8.36 -1.49 14.35
C VAL A 530 -8.25 -0.16 13.60
N ILE A 531 -8.67 -0.13 12.35
CA ILE A 531 -8.70 1.09 11.53
C ILE A 531 -10.15 1.34 11.11
N VAL A 532 -10.66 2.55 11.35
CA VAL A 532 -11.91 3.02 10.75
C VAL A 532 -11.56 3.99 9.64
N SER A 533 -12.01 3.69 8.43
CA SER A 533 -11.61 4.38 7.20
C SER A 533 -12.78 4.45 6.21
N GLN A 534 -12.79 5.45 5.33
CA GLN A 534 -13.71 5.52 4.20
C GLN A 534 -13.11 4.91 2.92
N GLN A 535 -11.92 4.31 3.02
CA GLN A 535 -11.35 3.48 1.97
C GLN A 535 -12.14 2.16 1.83
N PRO A 536 -12.53 1.73 0.62
CA PRO A 536 -13.24 0.47 0.42
C PRO A 536 -12.37 -0.79 0.63
N PRO A 537 -12.96 -1.99 0.83
CA PRO A 537 -12.25 -3.25 1.13
C PRO A 537 -11.44 -3.84 -0.03
N ASN A 538 -11.26 -3.10 -1.12
CA ASN A 538 -10.49 -3.50 -2.31
C ASN A 538 -9.10 -2.83 -2.34
N TYR A 539 -8.52 -2.58 -1.16
CA TYR A 539 -7.25 -1.87 -1.03
C TYR A 539 -6.11 -2.57 -1.80
N THR A 540 -6.16 -3.89 -1.94
CA THR A 540 -5.13 -4.69 -2.64
C THR A 540 -5.19 -4.54 -4.17
N ALA A 541 -4.17 -5.01 -4.90
CA ALA A 541 -4.07 -4.94 -6.37
C ALA A 541 -5.22 -5.62 -7.12
#